data_AF-A0A965QVX2-F1
#
_entry.id   AF-A0A965QVX2-F1
#
_cell.length_a   1.000
_cell.length_b   1.000
_cell.length_c   1.000
_cell.angle_alpha   90.00
_cell.angle_beta   90.00
_cell.angle_gamma   90.00
#
_symmetry.space_group_name_H-M   'P 1'
#
loop_
_entity.id
_entity.type
_entity.pdbx_description
1 polymer ?
#
loop_
_entity_poly.entity_id
_entity_poly.type
_entity_poly.pdbx_seq_one_letter_code
_entity_poly.pdbx_strand_id
1 'polypeptide(L)'
;MNPLRSRLSVLLPFALAAAAFASEPKLAPLFNGKDLTNFQAEGAAEFWRVENGVLIGENNAAQKGHMLWTKKEYKDFVIEFDARWKGTTPRGVDTGVEMRKPHIQLQLGVSGSL
;
A
#
# COMPACT_ATOMS: atom_id res chain seq x y z
N MET A 1 -7.86 14.98 77.84
CA MET A 1 -7.27 15.71 76.69
C MET A 1 -6.91 14.68 75.62
N ASN A 2 -7.73 14.57 74.57
CA ASN A 2 -7.36 13.96 73.28
C ASN A 2 -6.68 15.04 72.42
N PRO A 3 -6.03 14.74 71.27
CA PRO A 3 -5.70 13.45 70.64
C PRO A 3 -4.25 13.40 70.10
N LEU A 4 -3.83 12.31 69.45
CA LEU A 4 -3.26 12.42 68.10
C LEU A 4 -3.40 11.07 67.38
N ARG A 5 -4.31 11.03 66.40
CA ARG A 5 -4.48 9.89 65.50
C ARG A 5 -3.45 10.03 64.38
N SER A 6 -2.47 9.14 64.34
CA SER A 6 -1.54 9.01 63.22
C SER A 6 -2.33 8.57 61.98
N ARG A 7 -2.44 9.46 60.99
CA ARG A 7 -3.01 9.13 59.68
C ARG A 7 -1.85 8.65 58.81
N LEU A 8 -1.78 7.34 58.53
CA LEU A 8 -0.94 6.84 57.45
C LEU A 8 -1.49 7.38 56.12
N SER A 9 -0.79 8.34 55.54
CA SER A 9 -1.01 8.76 54.15
C SER A 9 -0.36 7.72 53.24
N VAL A 10 -1.18 6.90 52.58
CA VAL A 10 -0.74 6.04 51.48
C VAL A 10 -0.51 6.93 50.26
N LEU A 11 0.76 7.16 49.91
CA LEU A 11 1.12 7.75 48.62
C LEU A 11 0.91 6.69 47.54
N LEU A 12 -0.18 6.84 46.78
CA LEU A 12 -0.44 6.03 45.59
C LEU A 12 0.57 6.44 44.50
N PRO A 13 1.45 5.55 44.01
CA PRO A 13 2.32 5.90 42.89
C PRO A 13 1.46 6.07 41.65
N PHE A 14 1.45 7.28 41.10
CA PHE A 14 0.86 7.58 39.80
C PHE A 14 1.73 6.88 38.76
N ALA A 15 1.34 5.67 38.37
CA ALA A 15 2.02 4.94 37.30
C ALA A 15 1.83 5.74 36.01
N LEU A 16 2.90 6.39 35.57
CA LEU A 16 2.96 7.04 34.27
C LEU A 16 2.87 5.93 33.22
N ALA A 17 1.65 5.67 32.73
CA ALA A 17 1.45 4.77 31.61
C ALA A 17 2.19 5.37 30.41
N ALA A 18 3.38 4.86 30.12
CA ALA A 18 4.06 5.13 28.87
C ALA A 18 3.15 4.59 27.76
N ALA A 19 2.41 5.48 27.10
CA ALA A 19 1.73 5.15 25.86
C ALA A 19 2.82 4.69 24.88
N ALA A 20 2.91 3.38 24.68
CA ALA A 20 3.74 2.82 23.63
C ALA A 20 3.11 3.24 22.30
N PHE A 21 3.58 4.36 21.75
CA PHE A 21 3.28 4.71 20.37
C PHE A 21 3.84 3.59 19.50
N ALA A 22 2.96 2.80 18.89
CA ALA A 22 3.36 1.79 17.93
C ALA A 22 4.10 2.49 16.79
N SER A 23 5.37 2.14 16.56
CA SER A 23 6.12 2.62 15.41
C SER A 23 5.43 2.14 14.14
N GLU A 24 5.28 3.03 13.14
CA GLU A 24 4.73 2.66 11.84
C GLU A 24 5.49 1.46 11.25
N PRO A 25 4.80 0.54 10.56
CA PRO A 25 5.45 -0.59 9.91
C PRO A 25 6.52 -0.09 8.93
N LYS A 26 7.75 -0.60 9.06
CA LYS A 26 8.79 -0.36 8.04
C LYS A 26 8.42 -1.14 6.77
N LEU A 27 7.90 -0.46 5.76
CA LEU A 27 7.55 -1.07 4.48
C LEU A 27 8.79 -1.25 3.60
N ALA A 28 8.92 -2.44 3.00
CA ALA A 28 9.96 -2.70 2.01
C ALA A 28 9.48 -2.24 0.61
N PRO A 29 10.32 -1.53 -0.18
CA PRO A 29 9.90 -1.06 -1.49
C PRO A 29 9.57 -2.20 -2.45
N LEU A 30 8.32 -2.23 -2.93
CA LEU A 30 7.88 -3.14 -3.98
C LEU A 30 8.42 -2.70 -5.34
N PHE A 31 8.34 -1.39 -5.64
CA PHE A 31 9.00 -0.76 -6.78
C PHE A 31 10.28 -0.04 -6.34
N ASN A 32 11.38 -0.24 -7.06
CA ASN A 32 12.69 0.30 -6.70
C ASN A 32 12.98 1.70 -7.28
N GLY A 33 12.02 2.30 -8.00
CA GLY A 33 12.18 3.61 -8.63
C GLY A 33 13.03 3.62 -9.91
N LYS A 34 13.49 2.47 -10.38
CA LYS A 34 14.49 2.39 -11.48
C LYS A 34 14.06 1.47 -12.60
N ASP A 35 13.54 0.30 -12.27
CA ASP A 35 13.27 -0.76 -13.25
C ASP A 35 12.21 -1.76 -12.74
N LEU A 36 11.96 -2.78 -13.55
CA LEU A 36 10.97 -3.82 -13.27
C LEU A 36 11.58 -5.07 -12.62
N THR A 37 12.76 -4.99 -11.99
CA THR A 37 13.49 -6.16 -11.46
C THR A 37 12.65 -6.99 -10.48
N ASN A 38 11.76 -6.35 -9.71
CA ASN A 38 10.88 -7.00 -8.73
C ASN A 38 9.60 -7.60 -9.36
N PHE A 39 9.41 -7.47 -10.67
CA PHE A 39 8.20 -7.86 -11.38
C PHE A 39 8.49 -8.88 -12.48
N GLN A 40 7.48 -9.68 -12.82
CA GLN A 40 7.44 -10.55 -14.00
C GLN A 40 7.19 -9.65 -15.21
N ALA A 41 8.25 -9.37 -15.97
CA ALA A 41 8.26 -8.34 -17.01
C ALA A 41 8.20 -8.92 -18.44
N GLU A 42 8.01 -10.22 -18.57
CA GLU A 42 7.81 -10.89 -19.85
C GLU A 42 6.61 -10.28 -20.58
N GLY A 43 6.81 -9.72 -21.77
CA GLY A 43 5.76 -9.04 -22.54
C GLY A 43 5.37 -7.64 -22.04
N ALA A 44 5.99 -7.13 -20.97
CA ALA A 44 5.60 -5.87 -20.36
C ALA A 44 6.09 -4.62 -21.11
N ALA A 45 7.09 -4.75 -22.01
CA ALA A 45 7.80 -3.61 -22.60
C ALA A 45 6.92 -2.64 -23.41
N GLU A 46 5.80 -3.11 -23.97
CA GLU A 46 4.85 -2.25 -24.70
C GLU A 46 3.91 -1.46 -23.76
N PHE A 47 3.75 -1.92 -22.50
CA PHE A 47 2.72 -1.43 -21.59
C PHE A 47 3.29 -0.73 -20.35
N TRP A 48 4.50 -1.11 -19.94
CA TRP A 48 5.11 -0.69 -18.67
C TRP A 48 6.48 -0.10 -18.92
N ARG A 49 6.70 1.09 -18.36
CA ARG A 49 7.99 1.78 -18.40
C ARG A 49 8.24 2.56 -17.11
N VAL A 50 9.50 2.88 -16.85
CA VAL A 50 9.90 3.74 -15.74
C VAL A 50 10.40 5.06 -16.29
N GLU A 51 9.78 6.15 -15.85
CA GLU A 51 10.21 7.51 -16.21
C GLU A 51 10.31 8.36 -14.95
N ASN A 52 11.46 8.99 -14.73
CA ASN A 52 11.69 9.90 -13.60
C ASN A 52 11.29 9.32 -12.24
N GLY A 53 11.60 8.05 -11.99
CA GLY A 53 11.28 7.38 -10.73
C GLY A 53 9.82 6.93 -10.58
N VAL A 54 9.00 7.01 -11.64
CA VAL A 54 7.60 6.64 -11.64
C VAL A 54 7.37 5.45 -12.57
N LEU A 55 6.65 4.45 -12.08
CA LEU A 55 6.15 3.35 -12.88
C LEU A 55 4.92 3.83 -13.67
N ILE A 56 4.99 3.77 -15.00
CA ILE A 56 3.92 4.18 -15.91
C ILE A 56 3.37 2.93 -16.60
N GLY A 57 2.06 2.71 -16.43
CA GLY A 57 1.28 1.73 -17.16
C GLY A 57 0.40 2.41 -18.20
N GLU A 58 0.39 1.89 -19.42
CA GLU A 58 -0.39 2.42 -20.54
C GLU A 58 -0.87 1.27 -21.42
N ASN A 59 -2.10 1.39 -21.94
CA ASN A 59 -2.58 0.43 -22.93
C ASN A 59 -1.79 0.58 -24.22
N ASN A 60 -1.61 -0.52 -24.95
CA ASN A 60 -1.02 -0.43 -26.27
C ASN A 60 -1.95 0.24 -27.29
N ALA A 61 -1.49 0.40 -28.53
CA ALA A 61 -2.26 1.02 -29.60
C ALA A 61 -3.60 0.30 -29.89
N ALA A 62 -3.71 -0.99 -29.57
CA ALA A 62 -4.93 -1.77 -29.68
C ALA A 62 -5.84 -1.68 -28.43
N GLN A 63 -5.56 -0.75 -27.51
CA GLN A 63 -6.27 -0.55 -26.25
C GLN A 63 -6.29 -1.78 -25.32
N LYS A 64 -5.29 -2.66 -25.45
CA LYS A 64 -5.11 -3.80 -24.54
C LYS A 64 -4.22 -3.39 -23.37
N GLY A 65 -4.55 -3.90 -22.18
CA GLY A 65 -3.71 -3.78 -20.99
C GLY A 65 -2.82 -5.01 -20.78
N HIS A 66 -1.93 -4.93 -19.80
CA HIS A 66 -1.03 -6.02 -19.41
C HIS A 66 -0.90 -6.04 -17.89
N MET A 67 -0.99 -7.22 -17.28
CA MET A 67 -0.79 -7.38 -15.84
C MET A 67 0.70 -7.41 -15.48
N LEU A 68 1.10 -6.59 -14.52
CA LEU A 68 2.47 -6.57 -14.01
C LEU A 68 2.53 -7.21 -12.62
N TRP A 69 2.85 -8.50 -12.59
CA TRP A 69 2.89 -9.28 -11.35
C TRP A 69 4.22 -9.13 -10.61
N THR A 70 4.19 -9.13 -9.28
CA THR A 70 5.41 -9.25 -8.49
C THR A 70 6.04 -10.63 -8.70
N LYS A 71 7.39 -10.71 -8.68
CA LYS A 71 8.09 -12.00 -8.62
C LYS A 71 7.89 -12.69 -7.28
N LYS A 72 7.86 -11.91 -6.20
CA LYS A 72 7.62 -12.40 -4.85
C LYS A 72 6.12 -12.60 -4.61
N GLU A 73 5.80 -13.67 -3.89
CA GLU A 73 4.46 -13.93 -3.40
C GLU A 73 4.30 -13.42 -1.96
N TYR A 74 3.11 -12.94 -1.64
CA TYR A 74 2.78 -12.40 -0.33
C TYR A 74 1.48 -13.05 0.16
N LYS A 75 1.49 -13.46 1.43
CA LYS A 75 0.26 -13.88 2.12
C LYS A 75 -0.40 -12.65 2.72
N ASP A 76 0.00 -12.27 3.92
CA ASP A 76 -0.53 -11.10 4.63
C ASP A 76 0.44 -9.93 4.47
N PHE A 77 -0.06 -8.79 4.02
CA PHE A 77 0.77 -7.64 3.68
C PHE A 77 0.04 -6.33 3.94
N VAL A 78 0.85 -5.27 4.09
CA VAL A 78 0.41 -3.88 3.98
C VAL A 78 1.11 -3.32 2.75
N ILE A 79 0.36 -2.63 1.90
CA ILE A 79 0.90 -1.94 0.72
C ILE A 79 0.49 -0.48 0.77
N GLU A 80 1.42 0.39 0.41
CA GLU A 80 1.20 1.82 0.27
C GLU A 80 1.76 2.25 -1.09
N PHE A 81 1.00 3.05 -1.82
CA PHE A 81 1.41 3.61 -3.10
C PHE A 81 0.57 4.84 -3.43
N ASP A 82 1.19 5.77 -4.16
CA ASP A 82 0.47 6.86 -4.81
C ASP A 82 0.10 6.48 -6.24
N ALA A 83 -1.07 6.92 -6.68
CA ALA A 83 -1.53 6.74 -8.06
C ALA A 83 -2.09 8.06 -8.62
N ARG A 84 -1.83 8.30 -9.90
CA ARG A 84 -2.34 9.48 -10.63
C ARG A 84 -2.58 9.14 -12.09
N TRP A 85 -3.56 9.79 -12.71
CA TRP A 85 -3.90 9.61 -14.12
C TRP A 85 -3.39 10.82 -14.91
N LYS A 86 -2.65 10.59 -15.99
CA LYS A 86 -2.26 11.64 -16.94
C LYS A 86 -3.23 11.80 -18.11
N GLY A 87 -4.06 10.79 -18.35
CA GLY A 87 -5.06 10.78 -19.40
C GLY A 87 -6.13 9.72 -19.09
N THR A 88 -7.29 9.86 -19.72
CA THR A 88 -8.41 8.93 -19.57
C THR A 88 -8.97 8.59 -20.94
N THR A 89 -9.66 7.45 -21.05
CA THR A 89 -10.55 7.21 -22.19
C THR A 89 -11.90 7.89 -21.92
N PRO A 90 -12.81 7.98 -22.92
CA PRO A 90 -14.20 8.39 -22.66
C PRO A 90 -14.90 7.50 -21.62
N ARG A 91 -14.46 6.26 -21.44
CA ARG A 91 -14.96 5.33 -20.41
C ARG A 91 -14.29 5.52 -19.04
N GLY A 92 -13.33 6.44 -18.92
CA GLY A 92 -12.51 6.61 -17.72
C GLY A 92 -11.23 5.78 -17.74
N VAL A 93 -10.73 5.48 -16.54
CA VAL A 93 -9.58 4.61 -16.27
C VAL A 93 -10.12 3.36 -15.60
N ASP A 94 -9.72 2.20 -16.11
CA ASP A 94 -10.04 0.89 -15.54
C ASP A 94 -8.72 0.21 -15.17
N THR A 95 -8.35 0.26 -13.91
CA THR A 95 -7.10 -0.31 -13.38
C THR A 95 -7.29 -0.73 -11.93
N GLY A 96 -6.33 -1.46 -11.37
CA GLY A 96 -6.40 -1.84 -9.98
C GLY A 96 -5.23 -2.68 -9.54
N VAL A 97 -5.24 -3.04 -8.26
CA VAL A 97 -4.31 -4.01 -7.71
C VAL A 97 -5.05 -5.34 -7.58
N GLU A 98 -4.65 -6.32 -8.40
CA GLU A 98 -5.14 -7.68 -8.23
C GLU A 98 -4.37 -8.40 -7.12
N MET A 99 -5.11 -9.13 -6.28
CA MET A 99 -4.62 -9.78 -5.07
C MET A 99 -5.22 -11.19 -4.97
N ARG A 100 -4.36 -12.17 -4.68
CA ARG A 100 -4.71 -13.56 -4.33
C ARG A 100 -5.51 -14.31 -5.41
N LYS A 101 -5.72 -15.61 -5.17
CA LYS A 101 -6.69 -16.45 -5.89
C LYS A 101 -7.71 -16.97 -4.86
N PRO A 102 -9.04 -16.92 -5.12
CA PRO A 102 -9.69 -16.27 -6.26
C PRO A 102 -9.39 -14.76 -6.29
N HIS A 103 -9.38 -14.18 -7.50
CA HIS A 103 -8.90 -12.83 -7.77
C HIS A 103 -9.75 -11.79 -7.01
N ILE A 104 -9.14 -11.12 -6.03
CA ILE A 104 -9.72 -9.93 -5.39
C ILE A 104 -9.01 -8.73 -6.01
N GLN A 105 -9.77 -7.78 -6.56
CA GLN A 105 -9.21 -6.57 -7.12
C GLN A 105 -9.56 -5.37 -6.23
N LEU A 106 -8.54 -4.58 -5.87
CA LEU A 106 -8.76 -3.20 -5.45
C LEU A 106 -8.88 -2.34 -6.71
N GLN A 107 -10.11 -2.02 -7.11
CA GLN A 107 -10.39 -1.21 -8.29
C GLN A 107 -9.99 0.25 -8.06
N LEU A 108 -9.35 0.84 -9.08
CA LEU A 108 -9.04 2.26 -9.18
C LEU A 108 -9.67 2.81 -10.45
N GLY A 109 -10.65 3.70 -10.30
CA GLY A 109 -11.41 4.27 -11.43
C GLY A 109 -12.72 3.53 -11.68
N VAL A 110 -13.11 3.40 -12.96
CA VAL A 110 -14.42 2.86 -13.38
C VAL A 110 -14.21 1.50 -14.03
N SER A 111 -14.85 0.46 -13.48
CA SER A 111 -14.82 -0.89 -14.08
C SER A 111 -15.45 -0.87 -15.48
N GLY A 112 -14.71 -1.37 -16.46
CA GLY A 112 -15.17 -1.59 -17.83
C GLY A 112 -15.83 -2.97 -18.03
N SER A 113 -15.69 -3.86 -17.06
CA SER A 113 -16.48 -5.10 -16.95
C SER A 113 -17.87 -4.81 -16.42
N LEU A 114 -18.86 -4.95 -17.32
CA LEU A 114 -20.29 -5.17 -17.05
C LEU A 114 -20.70 -6.48 -17.72
#